data_AF-A0A5B7F045-F1
#
_entry.id   AF-A0A5B7F045-F1
#
_cell.length_a   1.000
_cell.length_b   1.000
_cell.length_c   1.000
_cell.angle_alpha   90.00
_cell.angle_beta   90.00
_cell.angle_gamma   90.00
#
_symmetry.space_group_name_H-M   'P 1'
#
loop_
_entity.id
_entity.type
_entity.pdbx_description
1 polymer ?
#
loop_
_entity_poly.entity_id
_entity_poly.type
_entity_poly.pdbx_seq_one_letter_code
_entity_poly.pdbx_strand_id
1 'polypeptide(L)'
;MAIGQQPRETRFLNSFNRINLTYQVLPKKGKKVTDEVAELIKVKYKNQSGIVYCFSRKECDTVAADLSRCGIMAKSYHAGLADNQRSNIQNQWINDKVKRLRILHFISFTGNPP
;
A
#
# COMPACT_ATOMS: atom_id res chain seq x y z
N MET A 1 36.59 13.02 43.76
CA MET A 1 35.82 13.07 42.49
C MET A 1 35.74 11.65 41.95
N ALA A 2 34.58 11.01 42.01
CA ALA A 2 34.38 9.67 41.45
C ALA A 2 33.76 9.81 40.06
N ILE A 3 34.47 9.35 39.04
CA ILE A 3 33.97 9.22 37.67
C ILE A 3 32.93 8.10 37.64
N GLY A 4 31.65 8.46 37.67
CA GLY A 4 30.56 7.50 37.53
C GLY A 4 30.66 6.75 36.20
N GLN A 5 30.76 5.42 36.26
CA GLN A 5 30.69 4.56 35.09
C GLN A 5 29.31 4.72 34.43
N GLN A 6 29.31 5.25 33.20
CA GLN A 6 28.13 5.31 32.34
C GLN A 6 27.66 3.87 32.01
N PRO A 7 26.35 3.58 32.04
CA PRO A 7 25.85 2.23 31.77
C PRO A 7 26.12 1.85 30.30
N ARG A 8 26.56 0.60 30.07
CA ARG A 8 26.81 0.08 28.72
C ARG A 8 25.47 -0.19 28.01
N GLU A 9 25.10 0.70 27.10
CA GLU A 9 23.95 0.54 26.21
C GLU A 9 24.12 -0.71 25.34
N THR A 10 23.18 -1.66 25.44
CA THR A 10 23.16 -2.86 24.58
C THR A 10 22.17 -2.64 23.45
N ARG A 11 22.66 -2.65 22.20
CA ARG A 11 21.83 -2.46 21.01
C ARG A 11 21.42 -3.80 20.41
N PHE A 12 20.12 -4.00 20.27
CA PHE A 12 19.56 -5.13 19.55
C PHE A 12 19.25 -4.68 18.12
N LEU A 13 19.98 -5.27 17.17
CA LEU A 13 19.75 -5.07 15.75
C LEU A 13 19.10 -6.33 15.19
N ASN A 14 18.03 -6.15 14.43
CA ASN A 14 17.43 -7.21 13.65
C ASN A 14 17.62 -6.91 12.16
N SER A 15 17.62 -7.96 11.35
CA SER A 15 17.69 -7.79 9.90
C SER A 15 16.38 -7.25 9.35
N PHE A 16 16.47 -6.32 8.40
CA PHE A 16 15.32 -5.86 7.63
C PHE A 16 14.84 -6.89 6.60
N ASN A 17 15.61 -7.96 6.38
CA ASN A 17 15.31 -8.94 5.35
C ASN A 17 14.02 -9.72 5.66
N ARG A 18 13.13 -9.77 4.67
CA ARG A 18 11.89 -10.53 4.70
C ARG A 18 11.96 -11.59 3.62
N ILE A 19 12.42 -12.77 3.98
CA ILE A 19 12.61 -13.91 3.06
C ILE A 19 11.32 -14.34 2.35
N ASN A 20 10.16 -13.96 2.89
CA ASN A 20 8.85 -14.23 2.32
C ASN A 20 8.39 -13.19 1.28
N LEU A 21 9.21 -12.19 0.95
CA LEU A 21 8.92 -11.17 -0.06
C LEU A 21 9.69 -11.44 -1.35
N THR A 22 8.97 -11.43 -2.47
CA THR A 22 9.55 -11.48 -3.82
C THR A 22 9.52 -10.09 -4.43
N TYR A 23 10.67 -9.60 -4.89
CA TYR A 23 10.79 -8.30 -5.56
C TYR A 23 10.85 -8.48 -7.08
N GLN A 24 10.11 -7.66 -7.81
CA GLN A 24 10.12 -7.64 -9.28
C GLN A 24 10.04 -6.20 -9.77
N VAL A 25 10.88 -5.85 -10.74
CA VAL A 25 10.88 -4.52 -11.38
C VAL A 25 10.49 -4.71 -12.84
N LEU A 26 9.42 -4.04 -13.27
CA LEU A 26 8.91 -4.09 -14.63
C LEU A 26 8.88 -2.67 -15.23
N PRO A 27 9.23 -2.51 -16.52
CA PRO A 27 9.15 -1.20 -17.18
C PRO A 27 7.68 -0.76 -17.32
N LYS A 28 7.39 0.51 -17.01
CA LYS A 28 6.03 1.08 -17.10
C LYS A 28 5.63 1.27 -18.56
N LYS A 29 4.65 0.51 -19.06
CA LYS A 29 4.15 0.60 -20.45
C LYS A 29 3.13 1.73 -20.68
N GLY A 30 3.44 2.92 -20.16
CA GLY A 30 2.63 4.12 -20.35
C GLY A 30 1.16 3.95 -19.93
N LYS A 31 0.23 4.34 -20.82
CA LYS A 31 -1.23 4.37 -20.56
C LYS A 31 -1.88 3.01 -20.28
N LYS A 32 -1.21 1.90 -20.61
CA LYS A 32 -1.76 0.53 -20.44
C LYS A 32 -1.38 -0.15 -19.14
N VAL A 33 -0.69 0.54 -18.23
CA VAL A 33 -0.20 -0.07 -16.98
C VAL A 33 -1.32 -0.68 -16.13
N THR A 34 -2.49 -0.02 -16.08
CA THR A 34 -3.61 -0.52 -15.27
C THR A 34 -4.21 -1.81 -15.82
N ASP A 35 -4.20 -1.99 -17.14
CA ASP A 35 -4.68 -3.21 -17.80
C ASP A 35 -3.75 -4.39 -17.49
N GLU A 36 -2.44 -4.18 -17.54
CA GLU A 36 -1.44 -5.21 -17.20
C GLU A 36 -1.53 -5.62 -15.72
N VAL A 37 -1.73 -4.63 -14.84
CA VAL A 37 -1.97 -4.88 -13.43
C VAL A 37 -3.25 -5.69 -13.26
N ALA A 38 -4.34 -5.31 -13.93
CA ALA A 38 -5.61 -6.03 -13.88
C ALA A 38 -5.46 -7.50 -14.31
N GLU A 39 -4.75 -7.76 -15.39
CA GLU A 39 -4.48 -9.11 -15.88
C GLU A 39 -3.65 -9.91 -14.86
N LEU A 40 -2.57 -9.32 -14.32
CA LEU A 40 -1.75 -9.95 -13.30
C LEU A 40 -2.56 -10.36 -12.07
N ILE A 41 -3.48 -9.50 -11.62
CA ILE A 41 -4.36 -9.79 -10.48
C ILE A 41 -5.30 -10.95 -10.80
N LYS A 42 -5.89 -10.97 -12.00
CA LYS A 42 -6.83 -12.02 -12.41
C LYS A 42 -6.17 -13.39 -12.59
N VAL A 43 -4.95 -13.42 -13.14
CA VAL A 43 -4.23 -14.65 -13.44
C VAL A 43 -3.49 -15.18 -12.21
N LYS A 44 -2.71 -14.35 -11.53
CA LYS A 44 -1.79 -14.78 -10.48
C LYS A 44 -2.33 -14.60 -9.06
N TYR A 45 -3.10 -13.54 -8.82
CA TYR A 45 -3.54 -13.14 -7.47
C TYR A 45 -5.06 -13.21 -7.31
N LYS A 46 -5.71 -14.12 -8.05
CA LYS A 46 -7.16 -14.28 -8.02
C LYS A 46 -7.64 -14.54 -6.60
N ASN A 47 -8.65 -13.80 -6.15
CA ASN A 47 -9.24 -13.88 -4.81
C ASN A 47 -8.26 -13.61 -3.65
N GLN A 48 -7.11 -12.99 -3.93
CA GLN A 48 -6.16 -12.55 -2.91
C GLN A 48 -6.30 -11.05 -2.63
N SER A 49 -5.91 -10.65 -1.42
CA SER A 49 -5.82 -9.26 -1.01
C SER A 49 -4.47 -8.68 -1.40
N GLY A 50 -4.43 -7.39 -1.71
CA GLY A 50 -3.20 -6.68 -2.03
C GLY A 50 -3.39 -5.18 -2.06
N ILE A 51 -2.28 -4.47 -2.26
CA ILE A 51 -2.17 -3.02 -2.21
C ILE A 51 -1.49 -2.52 -3.49
N VAL A 52 -2.13 -1.58 -4.18
CA VAL A 52 -1.51 -0.82 -5.28
C VAL A 52 -1.20 0.59 -4.79
N TYR A 53 0.07 0.99 -4.86
CA TYR A 53 0.52 2.34 -4.56
C TYR A 53 0.50 3.21 -5.82
N CYS A 54 0.03 4.45 -5.69
CA CYS A 54 0.05 5.45 -6.76
C CYS A 54 0.83 6.69 -6.31
N PHE A 55 1.19 7.56 -7.25
CA PHE A 55 1.95 8.78 -6.99
C PHE A 55 1.10 9.93 -6.46
N SER A 56 -0.17 10.03 -6.89
CA SER A 56 -1.06 11.13 -6.53
C SER A 56 -2.45 10.66 -6.12
N ARG A 57 -3.20 11.51 -5.41
CA ARG A 57 -4.60 11.26 -5.04
C ARG A 57 -5.46 11.00 -6.28
N LYS A 58 -5.31 11.85 -7.30
CA LYS A 58 -6.00 11.72 -8.59
C LYS A 58 -5.67 10.40 -9.28
N GLU A 59 -4.41 9.97 -9.23
CA GLU A 59 -4.02 8.68 -9.80
C GLU A 59 -4.67 7.51 -9.04
N CYS A 60 -4.77 7.58 -7.71
CA CYS A 60 -5.49 6.55 -6.95
C CYS A 60 -6.95 6.40 -7.39
N ASP A 61 -7.66 7.52 -7.58
CA ASP A 61 -9.05 7.50 -8.02
C ASP A 61 -9.17 6.93 -9.44
N THR A 62 -8.31 7.37 -10.36
CA THR A 62 -8.28 6.85 -11.74
C THR A 62 -8.00 5.35 -11.77
N VAL A 63 -6.93 4.88 -11.11
CA VAL A 63 -6.56 3.46 -11.13
C VAL A 63 -7.64 2.63 -10.44
N ALA A 64 -8.28 3.12 -9.36
CA ALA A 64 -9.36 2.40 -8.69
C ALA A 64 -10.59 2.26 -9.59
N ALA A 65 -10.96 3.31 -10.33
CA ALA A 65 -12.03 3.27 -11.31
C ALA A 65 -11.70 2.31 -12.47
N ASP A 66 -10.48 2.38 -13.00
CA ASP A 66 -10.01 1.54 -14.10
C ASP A 66 -10.03 0.04 -13.73
N LEU A 67 -9.46 -0.33 -12.58
CA LEU A 67 -9.51 -1.71 -12.09
C LEU A 67 -10.96 -2.17 -11.83
N SER A 68 -11.82 -1.29 -11.33
CA SER A 68 -13.25 -1.58 -11.14
C SER A 68 -13.95 -1.86 -12.47
N ARG A 69 -13.65 -1.11 -13.53
CA ARG A 69 -14.17 -1.40 -14.89
C ARG A 69 -13.67 -2.75 -15.42
N CYS A 70 -12.48 -3.17 -15.01
CA CYS A 70 -11.96 -4.50 -15.33
C CYS A 70 -12.56 -5.63 -14.47
N GLY A 71 -13.53 -5.35 -13.59
CA GLY A 71 -14.18 -6.35 -12.74
C GLY A 71 -13.43 -6.67 -11.44
N ILE A 72 -12.43 -5.86 -11.07
CA ILE A 72 -11.68 -6.00 -9.82
C ILE A 72 -12.25 -5.00 -8.82
N MET A 73 -12.69 -5.47 -7.65
CA MET A 73 -13.24 -4.55 -6.65
C MET A 73 -12.14 -3.75 -5.95
N ALA A 74 -11.79 -2.63 -6.55
CA ALA A 74 -10.84 -1.67 -6.06
C ALA A 74 -11.55 -0.46 -5.42
N LYS A 75 -10.90 0.13 -4.40
CA LYS A 75 -11.29 1.40 -3.80
C LYS A 75 -10.04 2.25 -3.66
N SER A 76 -10.14 3.55 -3.93
CA SER A 76 -9.09 4.51 -3.62
C SER A 76 -9.06 4.78 -2.12
N TYR A 77 -7.88 5.05 -1.58
CA TYR A 77 -7.68 5.46 -0.20
C TYR A 77 -6.60 6.53 -0.13
N HIS A 78 -6.94 7.73 0.32
CA HIS A 78 -6.01 8.83 0.50
C HIS A 78 -6.55 9.91 1.46
N ALA A 79 -5.68 10.83 1.90
CA ALA A 79 -6.03 11.91 2.83
C ALA A 79 -7.11 12.90 2.34
N GLY A 80 -7.42 12.92 1.04
CA GLY A 80 -8.53 13.72 0.51
C GLY A 80 -9.94 13.14 0.76
N LEU A 81 -10.05 11.88 1.24
CA LEU A 81 -11.33 11.28 1.58
C LEU A 81 -11.78 11.73 2.97
N ALA A 82 -13.08 11.81 3.21
CA ALA A 82 -13.62 12.06 4.54
C ALA A 82 -13.26 10.94 5.52
N ASP A 83 -13.11 11.28 6.80
CA ASP A 83 -12.65 10.35 7.85
C ASP A 83 -13.53 9.11 7.95
N ASN A 84 -14.85 9.29 7.92
CA ASN A 84 -15.82 8.19 7.91
C ASN A 84 -15.64 7.26 6.70
N GLN A 85 -15.33 7.80 5.51
CA GLN A 85 -15.06 7.01 4.32
C GLN A 85 -13.76 6.22 4.46
N ARG A 86 -12.69 6.84 4.98
CA ARG A 86 -11.42 6.15 5.25
C ARG A 86 -11.63 4.99 6.21
N SER A 87 -12.28 5.23 7.35
CA SER A 87 -12.57 4.19 8.34
C SER A 87 -13.44 3.07 7.78
N ASN A 88 -14.50 3.41 7.05
CA ASN A 88 -15.37 2.42 6.42
C ASN A 88 -14.62 1.56 5.40
N ILE A 89 -13.81 2.20 4.54
CA ILE A 89 -12.95 1.51 3.60
C ILE A 89 -12.03 0.57 4.39
N GLN A 90 -11.21 1.07 5.32
CA GLN A 90 -10.29 0.24 6.11
C GLN A 90 -10.98 -0.96 6.78
N ASN A 91 -12.13 -0.75 7.43
CA ASN A 91 -12.90 -1.82 8.08
C ASN A 91 -13.39 -2.88 7.10
N GLN A 92 -13.83 -2.49 5.91
CA GLN A 92 -14.22 -3.45 4.87
C GLN A 92 -13.03 -4.31 4.38
N TRP A 93 -11.77 -3.91 4.63
CA TRP A 93 -10.58 -4.64 4.15
C TRP A 93 -10.26 -5.76 5.10
N ILE A 94 -10.11 -5.37 6.36
CA ILE A 94 -9.57 -6.20 7.42
C ILE A 94 -10.52 -7.35 7.68
N ASN A 95 -11.83 -7.10 7.55
CA ASN A 95 -12.86 -8.09 7.84
C ASN A 95 -13.13 -9.08 6.69
N ASP A 96 -12.33 -9.09 5.62
CA ASP A 96 -12.44 -10.00 4.46
C ASP A 96 -13.84 -10.10 3.82
N LYS A 97 -14.77 -9.19 4.18
CA LYS A 97 -16.05 -8.98 3.49
C LYS A 97 -15.83 -8.58 2.03
N VAL A 98 -14.58 -8.30 1.67
CA VAL A 98 -14.06 -8.01 0.36
C VAL A 98 -12.77 -8.84 0.17
N LYS A 99 -12.85 -10.10 -0.27
CA LYS A 99 -11.68 -10.93 -0.70
C LYS A 99 -11.01 -10.38 -1.98
N ARG A 100 -10.71 -9.08 -2.04
CA ARG A 100 -10.47 -8.32 -3.28
C ARG A 100 -9.47 -7.17 -3.04
N LEU A 101 -8.61 -6.96 -4.03
CA LEU A 101 -7.49 -6.00 -4.05
C LEU A 101 -7.88 -4.55 -3.77
N ARG A 102 -7.02 -3.80 -3.08
CA ARG A 102 -7.20 -2.36 -2.85
C ARG A 102 -6.07 -1.52 -3.41
N ILE A 103 -6.39 -0.27 -3.71
CA ILE A 103 -5.43 0.72 -4.18
C ILE A 103 -5.27 1.74 -3.06
N LEU A 104 -4.17 1.67 -2.33
CA LEU A 104 -3.87 2.63 -1.28
C LEU A 104 -2.84 3.64 -1.78
N HIS A 105 -3.12 4.91 -1.54
CA HIS A 105 -2.04 5.88 -1.35
C HIS A 105 -1.61 5.83 0.11
N PHE A 106 -0.33 5.61 0.37
CA PHE A 106 0.29 6.07 1.60
C PHE A 106 1.07 7.33 1.24
N ILE A 107 0.44 8.51 1.31
CA ILE A 107 1.24 9.73 1.51
C ILE A 107 1.61 9.69 2.98
N SER A 108 2.81 9.18 3.28
CA SER A 108 3.51 9.70 4.44
C SER A 108 3.76 11.17 4.12
N PHE A 109 2.96 12.08 4.67
CA PHE A 109 3.45 13.43 4.79
C PHE A 109 4.59 13.32 5.81
N THR A 110 5.83 13.35 5.33
CA THR A 110 6.90 13.92 6.12
C THR A 110 6.43 15.34 6.45
N GLY A 111 5.84 15.52 7.62
CA GLY A 111 5.74 16.84 8.20
C GLY A 111 7.17 17.40 8.20
N ASN A 112 7.34 18.59 7.65
CA ASN A 112 8.60 19.31 7.77
C ASN A 112 9.00 19.30 9.25
N PRO A 113 10.21 18.80 9.62
CA PRO A 113 10.71 19.05 10.96
C PRO A 113 10.91 20.57 11.14
N PRO A 114 10.82 21.07 12.39
CA PRO A 114 10.99 22.49 12.70
C PRO A 114 12.36 23.03 12.28
#